data_AF-A0A9C9XRW3-F1
#
_entry.id   AF-A0A9C9XRW3-F1
#
_cell.length_a   1.000
_cell.length_b   1.000
_cell.length_c   1.000
_cell.angle_alpha   90.00
_cell.angle_beta   90.00
_cell.angle_gamma   90.00
#
_symmetry.space_group_name_H-M   'P 1'
#
loop_
_entity.id
_entity.type
_entity.pdbx_description
1 polymer ?
#
loop_
_entity_poly.entity_id
_entity_poly.type
_entity_poly.pdbx_seq_one_letter_code
_entity_poly.pdbx_strand_id
1 'polypeptide(L)'
;METVFLRPVTPVYFGRPGALPAGEARSGASWFPPPISAFQGMIRTRLLDEAGVFHPRSRVAELVGEPDSLPRDWQMQGPFPITVESGGQASTWLPAPAFLLKPK
;
A
#
# COMPACT_ATOMS: atom_id res chain seq x y z
N MET A 1 15.59 0.56 -12.28
CA MET A 1 14.28 0.35 -11.62
C MET A 1 14.54 -0.58 -10.44
N GLU A 2 14.20 -0.15 -9.24
CA GLU A 2 14.51 -0.90 -8.01
C GLU A 2 13.27 -1.66 -7.53
N THR A 3 13.47 -2.91 -7.10
CA THR A 3 12.39 -3.75 -6.58
C THR A 3 12.54 -3.88 -5.07
N VAL A 4 11.50 -3.47 -4.34
CA VAL A 4 11.45 -3.57 -2.88
C VAL A 4 10.50 -4.67 -2.48
N PHE A 5 10.97 -5.61 -1.65
CA PHE A 5 10.16 -6.67 -1.08
C PHE A 5 9.72 -6.29 0.33
N LEU A 6 8.41 -6.39 0.57
CA LEU A 6 7.82 -6.11 1.88
C LEU A 6 7.19 -7.39 2.41
N ARG A 7 7.74 -7.88 3.53
CA ARG A 7 7.21 -9.03 4.26
C ARG A 7 6.57 -8.56 5.55
N PRO A 8 5.25 -8.72 5.72
CA PRO A 8 4.62 -8.54 7.01
C PRO A 8 5.23 -9.48 8.06
N VAL A 9 5.69 -8.92 9.18
CA VAL A 9 6.16 -9.71 10.34
C VAL A 9 5.00 -10.17 11.22
N THR A 10 3.84 -9.52 11.08
CA THR A 10 2.57 -9.83 11.74
C THR A 10 1.43 -9.74 10.71
N PRO A 11 0.24 -10.28 11.01
CA PRO A 11 -0.94 -10.09 10.16
C PRO A 11 -1.24 -8.60 9.96
N VAL A 12 -1.48 -8.20 8.70
CA VAL A 12 -1.79 -6.81 8.32
C VAL A 12 -3.22 -6.74 7.81
N TYR A 13 -3.89 -5.65 8.15
CA TYR A 13 -5.25 -5.35 7.73
C TYR A 13 -5.28 -4.10 6.84
N PHE A 14 -5.86 -4.22 5.64
CA PHE A 14 -6.07 -3.11 4.71
C PHE A 14 -7.57 -2.80 4.62
N GLY A 15 -8.05 -1.94 5.51
CA GLY A 15 -9.47 -1.58 5.57
C GLY A 15 -9.93 -0.65 4.44
N ARG A 16 -11.25 -0.61 4.23
CA ARG A 16 -11.87 0.44 3.42
C ARG A 16 -11.67 1.81 4.09
N PRO A 17 -11.50 2.90 3.31
CA PRO A 17 -11.55 4.26 3.86
C PRO A 17 -12.87 4.48 4.59
N GLY A 18 -12.81 4.82 5.88
CA GLY A 18 -13.97 5.01 6.73
C GLY A 18 -13.67 4.62 8.18
N ALA A 19 -14.38 5.22 9.12
CA ALA A 19 -14.26 4.83 10.52
C ALA A 19 -14.86 3.44 10.72
N LEU A 20 -14.11 2.55 11.37
CA LEU A 20 -14.65 1.38 12.05
C LEU A 20 -14.76 1.76 13.53
N PRO A 21 -15.87 2.39 13.96
CA PRO A 21 -16.01 2.83 15.35
C PRO A 21 -15.83 1.65 16.30
N ALA A 22 -14.98 1.85 17.30
CA ALA A 22 -14.71 0.85 18.32
C ALA A 22 -16.02 0.50 19.05
N GLY A 23 -16.32 -0.80 19.15
CA GLY A 23 -17.54 -1.30 19.81
C GLY A 23 -18.75 -1.51 18.88
N GLU A 24 -18.76 -0.92 17.69
CA GLU A 24 -19.85 -1.10 16.71
C GLU A 24 -19.46 -2.08 15.59
N ALA A 25 -18.25 -1.96 15.07
CA ALA A 25 -17.74 -2.86 14.04
C ALA A 25 -17.18 -4.15 14.65
N ARG A 26 -17.86 -5.27 14.41
CA ARG A 26 -17.44 -6.61 14.91
C ARG A 26 -16.50 -7.36 13.96
N SER A 27 -16.51 -7.01 12.68
CA SER A 27 -15.65 -7.60 11.65
C SER A 27 -15.39 -6.60 10.53
N GLY A 28 -14.28 -6.79 9.82
CA GLY A 28 -13.88 -5.96 8.68
C GLY A 28 -13.27 -6.84 7.59
N ALA A 29 -13.64 -6.57 6.34
CA ALA A 29 -13.02 -7.21 5.19
C ALA A 29 -11.76 -6.45 4.79
N SER A 30 -10.61 -7.12 4.83
CA SER A 30 -9.37 -6.56 4.30
C SER A 30 -9.39 -6.59 2.77
N TRP A 31 -8.87 -5.54 2.14
CA TRP A 31 -8.64 -5.51 0.71
C TRP A 31 -7.42 -6.34 0.32
N PHE A 32 -7.57 -7.12 -0.75
CA PHE A 32 -6.48 -7.88 -1.37
C PHE A 32 -6.68 -7.94 -2.89
N PRO A 33 -5.67 -7.60 -3.71
CA PRO A 33 -4.38 -7.04 -3.31
C PRO A 33 -4.56 -5.69 -2.59
N PRO A 34 -3.62 -5.27 -1.73
CA PRO A 34 -3.76 -3.99 -1.06
C PRO A 34 -3.67 -2.83 -2.06
N PRO A 35 -4.34 -1.69 -1.79
CA PRO A 35 -4.31 -0.56 -2.70
C PRO A 35 -2.92 0.10 -2.75
N ILE A 36 -2.53 0.59 -3.93
CA ILE A 36 -1.26 1.34 -4.11
C ILE A 36 -1.13 2.52 -3.15
N SER A 37 -2.24 3.19 -2.86
CA SER A 37 -2.30 4.34 -1.96
C SER A 37 -1.86 3.99 -0.53
N ALA A 38 -2.07 2.75 -0.06
CA ALA A 38 -1.59 2.33 1.25
C ALA A 38 -0.05 2.32 1.31
N PHE A 39 0.60 1.82 0.25
CA PHE A 39 2.06 1.79 0.15
C PHE A 39 2.66 3.17 -0.08
N GLN A 40 2.02 4.00 -0.91
CA GLN A 40 2.39 5.40 -1.04
C GLN A 40 2.30 6.10 0.32
N GLY A 41 1.22 5.88 1.08
CA GLY A 41 1.07 6.39 2.44
C GLY A 41 2.20 5.96 3.37
N MET A 42 2.59 4.69 3.36
CA MET A 42 3.72 4.20 4.17
C MET A 42 5.04 4.90 3.84
N ILE A 43 5.38 5.03 2.54
CA ILE A 43 6.60 5.73 2.11
C ILE A 43 6.56 7.19 2.55
N ARG A 44 5.44 7.87 2.33
CA ARG A 44 5.27 9.29 2.68
C ARG A 44 5.37 9.53 4.17
N THR A 45 4.80 8.65 4.99
CA THR A 45 4.96 8.71 6.45
C THR A 45 6.43 8.58 6.84
N ARG A 46 7.20 7.68 6.21
CA ARG A 46 8.63 7.56 6.50
C ARG A 46 9.42 8.80 6.05
N LEU A 47 9.14 9.35 4.87
CA LEU A 47 9.77 10.59 4.41
C LEU A 47 9.43 11.77 5.33
N LEU A 48 8.20 11.83 5.84
CA LEU A 48 7.75 12.86 6.76
C LEU A 48 8.48 12.78 8.11
N ASP A 49 8.62 11.57 8.64
CA ASP A 49 9.36 11.28 9.87
C ASP A 49 10.83 11.72 9.75
N GLU A 50 11.49 11.38 8.64
CA GLU A 50 12.88 11.80 8.35
C GLU A 50 13.02 13.30 8.12
N ALA A 51 12.04 13.94 7.48
CA ALA A 51 12.08 15.37 7.22
C ALA A 51 11.89 16.21 8.48
N GLY A 52 11.15 15.71 9.48
CA GLY A 52 10.82 16.43 10.71
C GLY A 52 9.97 17.69 10.50
N VAL A 53 9.42 17.90 9.30
CA VAL A 53 8.59 19.07 8.94
C VAL A 53 7.15 18.65 8.79
N PHE A 54 6.30 19.11 9.70
CA PHE A 54 4.86 18.80 9.71
C PHE A 54 3.99 19.98 9.25
N HIS A 55 4.56 21.19 9.21
CA HIS A 55 3.89 22.42 8.80
C HIS A 55 4.88 23.39 8.13
N PRO A 56 4.41 24.31 7.26
CA PRO A 56 3.06 24.38 6.69
C PRO A 56 2.81 23.27 5.65
N ARG A 57 1.53 22.98 5.33
CA ARG A 57 1.14 21.87 4.44
C ARG A 57 1.79 21.93 3.05
N SER A 58 2.00 23.13 2.51
CA SER A 58 2.70 23.33 1.23
C SER A 58 4.13 22.78 1.29
N ARG A 59 4.85 23.07 2.38
CA ARG A 59 6.22 22.59 2.57
C ARG A 59 6.29 21.07 2.75
N VAL A 60 5.28 20.49 3.41
CA VAL A 60 5.15 19.03 3.52
C VAL A 60 5.01 18.42 2.12
N ALA A 61 4.08 18.92 1.31
CA ALA A 61 3.80 18.38 -0.02
C ALA A 61 5.03 18.48 -0.96
N GLU A 62 5.83 19.54 -0.86
CA GLU A 62 7.09 19.65 -1.60
C GLU A 62 8.10 18.54 -1.26
N LEU A 63 8.14 18.10 -0.01
CA LEU A 63 9.10 17.12 0.48
C LEU A 63 8.63 15.68 0.29
N VAL A 64 7.35 15.40 0.54
CA VAL A 64 6.81 14.03 0.61
C VAL A 64 5.75 13.74 -0.46
N GLY A 65 5.43 14.70 -1.33
CA GLY A 65 4.36 14.57 -2.32
C GLY A 65 2.96 14.90 -1.77
N GLU A 66 2.01 15.08 -2.69
CA GLU A 66 0.61 15.37 -2.39
C GLU A 66 -0.11 14.18 -1.72
N PRO A 67 -1.28 14.37 -1.07
CA PRO A 67 -1.99 13.32 -0.35
C PRO A 67 -2.16 11.98 -1.08
N ASP A 68 -2.21 12.00 -2.40
CA ASP A 68 -2.47 10.88 -3.31
C ASP A 68 -1.28 10.51 -4.21
N SER A 69 -0.10 11.12 -4.00
CA SER A 69 1.07 10.89 -4.84
C SER A 69 2.39 10.93 -4.09
N LEU A 70 3.39 10.27 -4.65
CA LEU A 70 4.79 10.39 -4.21
C LEU A 70 5.40 11.70 -4.76
N PRO A 71 6.60 12.10 -4.32
CA PRO A 71 7.34 13.19 -4.96
C PRO A 71 7.41 13.02 -6.48
N ARG A 72 7.43 14.12 -7.24
CA ARG A 72 7.19 14.13 -8.72
C ARG A 72 8.01 13.12 -9.51
N ASP A 73 9.23 12.83 -9.09
CA ASP A 73 10.15 11.95 -9.81
C ASP A 73 10.03 10.48 -9.38
N TRP A 74 9.15 10.17 -8.43
CA TRP A 74 8.96 8.83 -7.88
C TRP A 74 7.69 8.20 -8.45
N GLN A 75 7.84 7.01 -9.01
CA GLN A 75 6.73 6.23 -9.53
C GLN A 75 6.76 4.82 -8.93
N MET A 76 5.57 4.33 -8.57
CA MET A 76 5.38 2.97 -8.07
C MET A 76 4.43 2.24 -9.02
N GLN A 77 4.81 1.02 -9.42
CA GLN A 77 3.97 0.17 -10.27
C GLN A 77 3.18 -0.88 -9.46
N GLY A 78 3.65 -1.22 -8.25
CA GLY A 78 3.01 -2.18 -7.36
C GLY A 78 1.93 -1.57 -6.45
N PRO A 79 1.50 -2.28 -5.40
CA PRO A 79 2.03 -3.55 -4.90
C PRO A 79 1.55 -4.75 -5.72
N PHE A 80 2.44 -5.71 -5.91
CA PHE A 80 2.06 -7.03 -6.43
C PHE A 80 2.35 -8.08 -5.35
N PRO A 81 1.33 -8.85 -4.90
CA PRO A 81 1.58 -9.94 -3.98
C PRO A 81 2.53 -10.95 -4.62
N ILE A 82 3.42 -11.52 -3.81
CA ILE A 82 4.35 -12.55 -4.25
C ILE A 82 4.23 -13.78 -3.35
N THR A 83 4.37 -14.96 -3.95
CA THR A 83 4.61 -16.19 -3.20
C THR A 83 6.08 -16.56 -3.33
N VAL A 84 6.69 -16.98 -2.22
CA VAL A 84 8.03 -17.55 -2.22
C VAL A 84 7.88 -19.05 -2.02
N GLU A 85 8.26 -19.83 -3.02
CA GLU A 85 8.17 -21.28 -3.01
C GLU A 85 9.31 -21.93 -2.21
N SER A 86 9.10 -23.19 -1.81
CA SER A 86 10.16 -24.01 -1.20
C SER A 86 11.27 -24.23 -2.21
N GLY A 87 12.36 -23.48 -2.06
CA GLY A 87 13.44 -23.38 -3.06
C GLY A 87 13.89 -21.95 -3.34
N GLY A 88 13.19 -20.94 -2.79
CA GLY A 88 13.56 -19.54 -2.91
C GLY A 88 13.09 -18.85 -4.19
N GLN A 89 12.33 -19.57 -5.04
CA GLN A 89 11.74 -18.99 -6.24
C GLN A 89 10.54 -18.12 -5.86
N ALA A 90 10.51 -16.88 -6.34
CA ALA A 90 9.41 -15.95 -6.12
C ALA A 90 8.51 -15.88 -7.37
N SER A 91 7.19 -16.00 -7.17
CA SER A 91 6.18 -15.86 -8.22
C SER A 91 5.23 -14.71 -7.90
N THR A 92 5.05 -13.80 -8.86
CA THR A 92 4.13 -12.66 -8.72
C THR A 92 2.70 -13.11 -8.97
N TRP A 93 1.80 -12.77 -8.05
CA TRP A 93 0.38 -12.98 -8.20
C TRP A 93 -0.22 -11.79 -8.93
N LEU A 94 -0.71 -12.04 -10.13
CA LEU A 94 -1.44 -11.08 -10.92
C LEU A 94 -2.94 -11.33 -10.76
N PRO A 95 -3.77 -10.28 -10.72
CA PRO A 95 -5.22 -10.45 -10.71
C PRO A 95 -5.64 -11.22 -11.96
N ALA A 96 -6.50 -12.23 -11.77
CA ALA A 96 -7.05 -12.99 -12.88
C ALA A 96 -7.84 -12.04 -13.79
N PRO A 97 -7.59 -12.03 -15.11
CA PRO A 97 -8.40 -11.26 -16.04
C PRO A 97 -9.89 -11.56 -15.88
N ALA A 98 -10.72 -10.52 -15.88
CA ALA A 98 -12.14 -10.64 -15.55
C ALA A 98 -12.88 -11.65 -16.44
N PHE A 99 -12.46 -11.82 -17.70
CA PHE A 99 -13.05 -12.78 -18.65
C PHE A 99 -12.81 -14.26 -18.27
N LEU A 100 -11.85 -14.56 -17.40
CA LEU A 100 -11.62 -15.90 -16.87
C LEU A 100 -12.50 -16.22 -15.65
N LEU A 101 -13.11 -15.21 -15.04
CA LEU A 101 -13.97 -15.37 -13.88
C LEU A 101 -15.40 -15.64 -14.37
N LYS A 102 -16.02 -16.72 -13.87
CA LYS A 102 -17.44 -16.99 -14.16
C LYS A 102 -18.28 -15.79 -13.69
N PRO A 103 -19.31 -15.38 -14.46
CA PRO A 103 -20.25 -14.38 -13.97
C PRO A 103 -20.87 -14.87 -12.65
N LYS A 104 -20.91 -13.97 -11.66
CA LYS A 104 -21.51 -14.23 -10.35
C LYS A 104 -23.02 -14.39 -10.44
#